data_AF-A0A848HNT2-F1
#
_entry.id   AF-A0A848HNT2-F1
#
_cell.length_a   1.000
_cell.length_b   1.000
_cell.length_c   1.000
_cell.angle_alpha   90.00
_cell.angle_beta   90.00
_cell.angle_gamma   90.00
#
_symmetry.space_group_name_H-M   'P 1'
#
loop_
_entity.id
_entity.type
_entity.pdbx_description
1 polymer ?
#
loop_
_entity_poly.entity_id
_entity_poly.type
_entity_poly.pdbx_seq_one_letter_code
_entity_poly.pdbx_strand_id
1 'polypeptide(L)'
;MKNLLQLLAENRRKFTPIESRILAKGNAAAIYLYDPIVADRTTAEWWGGICPQDFVPAVRALETEEITIYTNCPGGDVFAAEAMCQALREHSAKVTMQIEGYAASAATAIACACDVVNMTAASKYMIHKTWTFAMGNDVDLLATVELLRKCDQSMYEEYVRRSGNTIEQVSEWCAAETWFTADEAVKNGFADSIIEAPAANARASAKWNLSAYANAPRQSEPPEQPEETSITDDHRARQQQRIGMLSRLQIS
;
A
#
# COMPACT_ATOMS: atom_id res chain seq x y z
N MET A 1 -14.33 -15.93 5.39
CA MET A 1 -13.13 -15.09 5.60
C MET A 1 -12.41 -14.98 4.27
N LYS A 2 -12.26 -13.76 3.75
CA LYS A 2 -11.49 -13.48 2.52
C LYS A 2 -10.11 -12.98 2.96
N ASN A 3 -9.03 -13.47 2.35
CA ASN A 3 -7.67 -13.47 2.94
C ASN A 3 -6.64 -12.63 2.11
N LEU A 4 -5.42 -12.44 2.63
CA LEU A 4 -4.25 -11.66 2.17
C LEU A 4 -3.68 -12.34 0.94
N LEU A 5 -3.63 -13.67 0.96
CA LEU A 5 -3.34 -14.44 -0.25
C LEU A 5 -4.34 -14.11 -1.35
N GLN A 6 -5.62 -13.96 -1.03
CA GLN A 6 -6.64 -13.49 -1.97
C GLN A 6 -6.44 -12.01 -2.34
N LEU A 7 -6.09 -11.11 -1.41
CA LEU A 7 -5.73 -9.72 -1.72
C LEU A 7 -4.54 -9.67 -2.71
N LEU A 8 -3.48 -10.42 -2.45
CA LEU A 8 -2.29 -10.48 -3.29
C LEU A 8 -2.58 -11.14 -4.64
N ALA A 9 -3.37 -12.21 -4.66
CA ALA A 9 -3.76 -12.91 -5.89
C ALA A 9 -4.68 -12.06 -6.78
N GLU A 10 -5.70 -11.44 -6.19
CA GLU A 10 -6.68 -10.59 -6.90
C GLU A 10 -6.05 -9.29 -7.41
N ASN A 11 -4.93 -8.86 -6.82
CA ASN A 11 -4.23 -7.65 -7.20
C ASN A 11 -2.82 -7.88 -7.76
N ARG A 12 -2.54 -9.10 -8.24
CA ARG A 12 -1.24 -9.47 -8.80
C ARG A 12 -0.87 -8.52 -9.94
N ARG A 13 0.29 -7.87 -9.82
CA ARG A 13 0.85 -6.99 -10.85
C ARG A 13 2.28 -7.41 -11.17
N LYS A 14 2.81 -6.93 -12.30
CA LYS A 14 4.20 -7.16 -12.68
C LYS A 14 5.13 -6.52 -11.65
N PHE A 15 6.08 -7.28 -11.13
CA PHE A 15 7.10 -6.76 -10.22
C PHE A 15 7.80 -5.55 -10.84
N THR A 16 7.97 -4.53 -10.03
CA THR A 16 8.60 -3.27 -10.40
C THR A 16 9.62 -2.95 -9.30
N PRO A 17 10.91 -2.74 -9.62
CA PRO A 17 11.93 -2.41 -8.62
C PRO A 17 11.62 -1.09 -7.91
N ILE A 18 12.02 -0.98 -6.64
CA ILE A 18 11.73 0.22 -5.82
C ILE A 18 12.40 1.48 -6.37
N GLU A 19 13.56 1.36 -7.02
CA GLU A 19 14.31 2.48 -7.57
C GLU A 19 13.50 3.23 -8.63
N SER A 20 12.65 2.51 -9.38
CA SER A 20 11.74 3.11 -10.35
C SER A 20 10.54 3.84 -9.70
N ARG A 21 10.34 3.63 -8.40
CA ARG A 21 9.32 4.29 -7.57
C ARG A 21 9.89 5.44 -6.73
N ILE A 22 11.18 5.73 -6.85
CA ILE A 22 11.85 6.83 -6.14
C ILE A 22 12.21 7.92 -7.14
N LEU A 23 11.76 9.14 -6.87
CA LEU A 23 12.13 10.35 -7.61
C LEU A 23 12.89 11.28 -6.67
N ALA A 24 14.22 11.26 -6.73
CA ALA A 24 15.06 12.21 -6.01
C ALA A 24 15.33 13.45 -6.89
N LYS A 25 15.09 14.65 -6.34
CA LYS A 25 15.39 15.92 -7.01
C LYS A 25 15.92 16.94 -6.01
N GLY A 26 17.22 17.22 -6.09
CA GLY A 26 17.87 18.12 -5.14
C GLY A 26 17.82 17.53 -3.73
N ASN A 27 17.31 18.30 -2.78
CA ASN A 27 17.25 17.93 -1.37
C ASN A 27 15.90 17.33 -0.93
N ALA A 28 15.14 16.83 -1.89
CA ALA A 28 13.86 16.18 -1.67
C ALA A 28 13.78 14.87 -2.46
N ALA A 29 13.17 13.85 -1.86
CA ALA A 29 12.86 12.59 -2.52
C ALA A 29 11.37 12.28 -2.41
N ALA A 30 10.80 11.76 -3.49
CA ALA A 30 9.44 11.21 -3.52
C ALA A 30 9.50 9.69 -3.64
N ILE A 31 8.72 8.97 -2.84
CA ILE A 31 8.57 7.51 -2.86
C ILE A 31 7.10 7.17 -3.12
N TYR A 32 6.83 6.30 -4.09
CA TYR A 32 5.47 5.83 -4.36
C TYR A 32 5.21 4.46 -3.72
N LEU A 33 4.46 4.46 -2.61
CA LEU A 33 3.95 3.27 -1.92
C LEU A 33 2.57 2.88 -2.50
N TYR A 34 2.62 2.28 -3.68
CA TYR A 34 1.47 2.00 -4.55
C TYR A 34 1.32 0.51 -4.86
N ASP A 35 1.83 -0.34 -3.97
CA ASP A 35 1.83 -1.79 -4.07
C ASP A 35 1.69 -2.43 -2.68
N PRO A 36 1.17 -3.66 -2.56
CA PRO A 36 1.06 -4.34 -1.28
C PRO A 36 2.43 -4.57 -0.64
N ILE A 37 2.46 -4.59 0.68
CA ILE A 37 3.67 -4.87 1.46
C ILE A 37 3.82 -6.39 1.55
N VAL A 38 4.95 -6.94 1.14
CA VAL A 38 5.20 -8.39 1.11
C VAL A 38 6.45 -8.74 1.90
N ALA A 39 6.47 -9.96 2.45
CA ALA A 39 7.50 -10.42 3.40
C ALA A 39 8.92 -10.41 2.82
N ASP A 40 9.07 -10.76 1.54
CA ASP A 40 10.38 -10.93 0.92
C ASP A 40 10.39 -10.66 -0.59
N ARG A 41 11.61 -10.54 -1.13
CA ARG A 41 11.88 -10.32 -2.55
C ARG A 41 11.29 -11.42 -3.43
N THR A 42 11.37 -12.68 -3.00
CA THR A 42 10.83 -13.82 -3.76
C THR A 42 9.33 -13.66 -3.96
N THR A 43 8.63 -13.29 -2.89
CA THR A 43 7.19 -13.01 -2.91
C THR A 43 6.89 -11.82 -3.80
N ALA A 44 7.68 -10.75 -3.70
CA ALA A 44 7.54 -9.56 -4.55
C ALA A 44 7.71 -9.89 -6.05
N GLU A 45 8.69 -10.70 -6.41
CA GLU A 45 8.94 -11.12 -7.80
C GLU A 45 7.78 -11.94 -8.37
N TRP A 46 7.15 -12.79 -7.55
CA TRP A 46 6.09 -13.69 -7.98
C TRP A 46 4.70 -13.05 -8.01
N TRP A 47 4.40 -12.23 -7.02
CA TRP A 47 3.06 -11.68 -6.77
C TRP A 47 2.97 -10.16 -7.01
N GLY A 48 4.10 -9.50 -7.23
CA GLY A 48 4.21 -8.05 -7.12
C GLY A 48 4.30 -7.63 -5.64
N GLY A 49 4.42 -6.33 -5.40
CA GLY A 49 4.56 -5.79 -4.05
C GLY A 49 5.83 -4.99 -3.84
N ILE A 50 5.97 -4.49 -2.61
CA ILE A 50 7.16 -3.83 -2.07
C ILE A 50 7.62 -4.67 -0.87
N CYS A 51 8.90 -5.04 -0.86
CA CYS A 51 9.51 -5.81 0.21
C CYS A 51 10.60 -5.00 0.94
N PRO A 52 10.94 -5.35 2.19
CA PRO A 52 11.98 -4.66 2.95
C PRO A 52 13.37 -4.74 2.31
N GLN A 53 13.67 -5.84 1.61
CA GLN A 53 14.97 -6.07 0.96
C GLN A 53 15.24 -5.08 -0.18
N ASP A 54 14.20 -4.46 -0.72
CA ASP A 54 14.28 -3.36 -1.67
C ASP A 54 14.17 -2.01 -0.97
N PHE A 55 13.12 -1.84 -0.17
CA PHE A 55 12.75 -0.55 0.41
C PHE A 55 13.81 -0.01 1.37
N VAL A 56 14.30 -0.86 2.29
CA VAL A 56 15.21 -0.42 3.36
C VAL A 56 16.55 0.09 2.81
N PRO A 57 17.26 -0.64 1.92
CA PRO A 57 18.48 -0.11 1.31
C PRO A 57 18.22 1.18 0.52
N ALA A 58 17.10 1.24 -0.22
CA ALA A 58 16.79 2.38 -1.05
C ALA A 58 16.53 3.64 -0.21
N VAL A 59 15.76 3.54 0.88
CA VAL A 59 15.54 4.65 1.83
C VAL A 59 16.85 5.08 2.48
N ARG A 60 17.66 4.14 2.97
CA ARG A 60 18.94 4.46 3.63
C ARG A 60 19.98 5.08 2.72
N ALA A 61 19.86 4.89 1.40
CA ALA A 61 20.73 5.48 0.41
C ALA A 61 20.34 6.92 0.01
N LEU A 62 19.22 7.45 0.50
CA LEU A 62 18.77 8.80 0.17
C LEU A 62 19.55 9.85 0.96
N GLU A 63 20.32 10.68 0.25
CA GLU A 63 20.97 11.86 0.82
C GLU A 63 20.06 13.08 0.62
N THR A 64 19.00 13.17 1.43
CA THR A 64 17.94 14.19 1.31
C THR A 64 17.51 14.70 2.68
N GLU A 65 17.04 15.94 2.76
CA GLU A 65 16.45 16.51 3.98
C GLU A 65 14.95 16.26 4.07
N GLU A 66 14.27 16.05 2.93
CA GLU A 66 12.83 15.79 2.88
C GLU A 66 12.52 14.51 2.10
N ILE A 67 11.63 13.68 2.65
CA ILE A 67 11.07 12.51 1.97
C ILE A 67 9.55 12.64 1.96
N THR A 68 8.95 12.55 0.77
CA THR A 68 7.48 12.46 0.62
C THR A 68 7.08 11.07 0.15
N ILE A 69 6.27 10.36 0.92
CA ILE A 69 5.74 9.04 0.58
C ILE A 69 4.30 9.18 0.08
N TYR A 70 4.11 9.12 -1.23
CA TYR A 70 2.78 9.08 -1.84
C TYR A 70 2.19 7.68 -1.69
N THR A 71 0.98 7.58 -1.16
CA THR A 71 0.40 6.30 -0.75
C THR A 71 -0.97 6.03 -1.32
N ASN A 72 -1.09 4.82 -1.90
CA ASN A 72 -2.34 4.15 -2.21
C ASN A 72 -2.10 2.64 -2.02
N CYS A 73 -2.06 2.21 -0.75
CA CYS A 73 -1.51 0.92 -0.35
C CYS A 73 -2.51 0.13 0.51
N PRO A 74 -2.81 -1.13 0.12
CA PRO A 74 -3.75 -1.98 0.83
C PRO A 74 -3.17 -2.64 2.07
N GLY A 75 -1.91 -2.34 2.42
CA GLY A 75 -1.18 -2.99 3.50
C GLY A 75 -0.55 -4.30 3.04
N GLY A 76 -0.43 -5.25 3.96
CA GLY A 76 0.20 -6.53 3.70
C GLY A 76 0.90 -7.09 4.94
N ASP A 77 2.13 -7.56 4.76
CA ASP A 77 2.89 -8.20 5.83
C ASP A 77 3.33 -7.20 6.92
N VAL A 78 2.98 -7.49 8.18
CA VAL A 78 3.25 -6.62 9.33
C VAL A 78 4.74 -6.57 9.67
N PHE A 79 5.45 -7.68 9.59
CA PHE A 79 6.88 -7.71 9.92
C PHE A 79 7.72 -6.97 8.88
N ALA A 80 7.34 -7.09 7.61
CA ALA A 80 7.91 -6.29 6.54
C ALA A 80 7.68 -4.79 6.75
N ALA A 81 6.45 -4.41 7.11
CA ALA A 81 6.13 -3.02 7.43
C ALA A 81 6.97 -2.49 8.59
N GLU A 82 7.15 -3.26 9.68
CA GLU A 82 8.01 -2.84 10.81
C GLU A 82 9.46 -2.58 10.39
N ALA A 83 10.03 -3.42 9.53
CA ALA A 83 11.39 -3.20 9.00
C ALA A 83 11.48 -1.91 8.16
N MET A 84 10.43 -1.63 7.37
CA MET A 84 10.33 -0.39 6.60
C MET A 84 10.15 0.84 7.50
N CYS A 85 9.31 0.75 8.54
CA CYS A 85 9.10 1.78 9.56
C CYS A 85 10.42 2.14 10.26
N GLN A 86 11.20 1.14 10.65
CA GLN A 86 12.48 1.36 11.31
C GLN A 86 13.45 2.13 10.41
N ALA A 87 13.52 1.79 9.12
CA ALA A 87 14.36 2.51 8.17
C ALA A 87 13.96 3.98 7.99
N LEU A 88 12.65 4.28 8.07
CA LEU A 88 12.14 5.66 8.02
C LEU A 88 12.48 6.43 9.30
N ARG A 89 12.27 5.85 10.48
CA ARG A 89 12.57 6.49 11.77
C ARG A 89 14.06 6.76 11.98
N GLU A 90 14.93 5.94 11.40
CA GLU A 90 16.39 6.12 11.44
C GLU A 90 16.89 7.19 10.48
N HIS A 91 16.10 7.57 9.47
CA HIS A 91 16.52 8.53 8.48
C HIS A 91 16.52 9.95 9.06
N SER A 92 17.52 10.75 8.75
CA SER A 92 17.61 12.15 9.22
C SER A 92 16.67 13.12 8.50
N ALA A 93 15.92 12.63 7.51
CA ALA A 93 15.05 13.46 6.69
C ALA A 93 13.71 13.61 7.39
N LYS A 94 13.05 14.75 7.18
CA LYS A 94 11.65 14.88 7.53
C LYS A 94 10.82 14.02 6.58
N VAL A 95 10.13 13.02 7.12
CA VAL A 95 9.30 12.09 6.36
C VAL A 95 7.84 12.51 6.41
N THR A 96 7.27 12.84 5.25
CA THR A 96 5.85 13.19 5.09
C THR A 96 5.14 12.11 4.27
N MET A 97 4.08 11.52 4.82
CA MET A 97 3.19 10.64 4.08
C MET A 97 2.02 11.42 3.48
N GLN A 98 1.73 11.16 2.22
CA GLN A 98 0.61 11.74 1.47
C GLN A 98 -0.32 10.61 1.04
N ILE A 99 -1.46 10.48 1.72
CA ILE A 99 -2.45 9.43 1.42
C ILE A 99 -3.40 9.97 0.35
N GLU A 100 -3.24 9.46 -0.87
CA GLU A 100 -3.97 9.96 -2.04
C GLU A 100 -5.21 9.12 -2.39
N GLY A 101 -5.13 7.81 -2.14
CA GLY A 101 -6.24 6.87 -2.29
C GLY A 101 -6.64 6.31 -0.94
N TYR A 102 -5.77 5.49 -0.36
CA TYR A 102 -5.94 5.02 1.01
C TYR A 102 -4.64 4.45 1.58
N ALA A 103 -4.57 4.40 2.91
CA ALA A 103 -3.58 3.61 3.65
C ALA A 103 -4.36 2.62 4.52
N ALA A 104 -4.18 1.33 4.28
CA ALA A 104 -4.94 0.28 4.96
C ALA A 104 -4.01 -0.73 5.62
N SER A 105 -4.42 -1.24 6.79
CA SER A 105 -3.68 -2.27 7.53
C SER A 105 -2.21 -1.90 7.73
N ALA A 106 -1.24 -2.76 7.36
CA ALA A 106 0.18 -2.53 7.59
C ALA A 106 0.73 -1.21 6.98
N ALA A 107 0.06 -0.62 5.97
CA ALA A 107 0.41 0.70 5.45
C ALA A 107 0.21 1.82 6.49
N THR A 108 -0.74 1.65 7.41
CA THR A 108 -0.95 2.60 8.52
C THR A 108 0.13 2.52 9.59
N ALA A 109 0.86 1.41 9.71
CA ALA A 109 2.08 1.34 10.53
C ALA A 109 3.15 2.31 9.98
N ILE A 110 3.31 2.31 8.65
CA ILE A 110 4.22 3.24 7.96
C ILE A 110 3.79 4.69 8.17
N ALA A 111 2.47 4.96 8.17
CA ALA A 111 1.95 6.28 8.50
C ALA A 111 2.37 6.74 9.90
N CYS A 112 2.28 5.86 10.90
CA CYS A 112 2.71 6.18 12.25
C CYS A 112 4.22 6.42 12.37
N ALA A 113 5.03 5.80 11.50
CA ALA A 113 6.48 6.02 11.44
C ALA A 113 6.89 7.34 10.75
N CYS A 114 5.96 8.06 10.11
CA CYS A 114 6.23 9.34 9.45
C CYS A 114 6.06 10.52 10.42
N ASP A 115 6.81 11.60 10.20
CA ASP A 115 6.68 12.84 10.99
C ASP A 115 5.35 13.53 10.73
N VAL A 116 4.94 13.57 9.46
CA VAL A 116 3.70 14.22 9.00
C VAL A 116 2.89 13.24 8.16
N VAL A 117 1.57 13.18 8.36
CA VAL A 117 0.62 12.39 7.58
C VAL A 117 -0.48 13.31 7.09
N ASN A 118 -0.57 13.44 5.78
CA ASN A 118 -1.58 14.24 5.10
C ASN A 118 -2.50 13.33 4.30
N MET A 119 -3.77 13.72 4.21
CA MET A 119 -4.80 12.96 3.48
C MET A 119 -5.45 13.84 2.42
N THR A 120 -5.74 13.27 1.24
CA THR A 120 -6.67 13.92 0.31
C THR A 120 -8.10 13.74 0.79
N ALA A 121 -9.01 14.66 0.47
CA ALA A 121 -10.40 14.62 0.96
C ALA A 121 -11.14 13.30 0.64
N ALA A 122 -10.84 12.68 -0.51
CA ALA A 122 -11.47 11.42 -0.91
C ALA A 122 -10.83 10.18 -0.26
N SER A 123 -9.65 10.33 0.35
CA SER A 123 -8.86 9.19 0.83
C SER A 123 -9.46 8.50 2.06
N LYS A 124 -8.93 7.33 2.38
CA LYS A 124 -9.35 6.52 3.54
C LYS A 124 -8.14 6.03 4.35
N TYR A 125 -8.32 5.95 5.66
CA TYR A 125 -7.37 5.37 6.60
C TYR A 125 -8.02 4.18 7.28
N MET A 126 -7.43 2.98 7.20
CA MET A 126 -8.05 1.77 7.76
C MET A 126 -7.14 1.09 8.78
N ILE A 127 -7.70 0.83 9.96
CA ILE A 127 -7.08 0.00 10.99
C ILE A 127 -7.96 -1.21 11.30
N HIS A 128 -7.32 -2.34 11.55
CA HIS A 128 -7.99 -3.60 11.89
C HIS A 128 -7.07 -4.52 12.68
N LYS A 129 -7.61 -5.61 13.21
CA LYS A 129 -6.77 -6.64 13.86
C LYS A 129 -5.82 -7.27 12.86
N THR A 130 -4.61 -7.60 13.33
CA THR A 130 -3.71 -8.46 12.59
C THR A 130 -4.36 -9.83 12.39
N TRP A 131 -4.07 -10.43 11.26
CA TRP A 131 -4.66 -11.71 10.92
C TRP A 131 -3.67 -12.50 10.06
N THR A 132 -3.82 -13.82 10.06
CA THR A 132 -2.95 -14.72 9.29
C THR A 132 -3.72 -15.95 8.81
N PHE A 133 -3.10 -16.73 7.93
CA PHE A 133 -3.53 -18.08 7.60
C PHE A 133 -2.58 -19.08 8.27
N ALA A 134 -3.13 -20.00 9.07
CA ALA A 134 -2.36 -21.03 9.75
C ALA A 134 -3.04 -22.39 9.64
N MET A 135 -2.22 -23.44 9.59
CA MET A 135 -2.65 -24.83 9.52
C MET A 135 -1.68 -25.66 10.36
N GLY A 136 -2.21 -26.47 11.28
CA GLY A 136 -1.41 -27.24 12.22
C GLY A 136 -2.30 -27.91 13.28
N ASN A 137 -1.68 -28.50 14.29
CA ASN A 137 -2.39 -29.03 15.45
C ASN A 137 -2.83 -27.91 16.41
N ASP A 138 -3.46 -28.28 17.51
CA ASP A 138 -3.93 -27.36 18.54
C ASP A 138 -2.81 -26.50 19.14
N VAL A 139 -1.62 -27.08 19.38
CA VAL A 139 -0.45 -26.35 19.89
C VAL A 139 0.03 -25.30 18.88
N ASP A 140 0.13 -25.66 17.60
CA ASP A 140 0.55 -24.75 16.52
C ASP A 140 -0.42 -23.56 16.37
N LEU A 141 -1.73 -23.85 16.42
CA LEU A 141 -2.77 -22.83 16.29
C LEU A 141 -2.82 -21.91 17.51
N LEU A 142 -2.64 -22.43 18.73
CA LEU A 142 -2.56 -21.61 19.94
C LEU A 142 -1.34 -20.69 19.93
N ALA A 143 -0.17 -21.20 19.51
CA ALA A 143 1.03 -20.38 19.34
C ALA A 143 0.82 -19.26 18.31
N THR A 144 0.09 -19.54 17.22
CA THR A 144 -0.28 -18.53 16.22
C THR A 144 -1.19 -17.45 16.80
N VAL A 145 -2.19 -17.83 17.62
CA VAL A 145 -3.07 -16.87 18.31
C VAL A 145 -2.28 -15.95 19.25
N GLU A 146 -1.32 -16.50 19.99
CA GLU A 146 -0.45 -15.70 20.85
C GLU A 146 0.42 -14.74 20.06
N LEU A 147 0.93 -15.16 18.89
CA LEU A 147 1.69 -14.29 18.00
C LEU A 147 0.83 -13.11 17.51
N LEU A 148 -0.38 -13.38 17.01
CA LEU A 148 -1.29 -12.33 16.55
C LEU A 148 -1.60 -11.32 17.67
N ARG A 149 -1.81 -11.78 18.90
CA ARG A 149 -2.03 -10.88 20.06
C ARG A 149 -0.83 -9.96 20.33
N LYS A 150 0.39 -10.46 20.15
CA LYS A 150 1.61 -9.64 20.30
C LYS A 150 1.73 -8.60 19.19
N CYS A 151 1.42 -8.98 17.95
CA CYS A 151 1.40 -8.05 16.83
C CYS A 151 0.32 -6.97 17.01
N ASP A 152 -0.89 -7.36 17.41
CA ASP A 152 -1.99 -6.43 17.73
C ASP A 152 -1.56 -5.43 18.81
N GLN A 153 -0.99 -5.91 19.92
CA GLN A 153 -0.55 -5.04 21.01
C GLN A 153 0.47 -4.00 20.54
N SER A 154 1.46 -4.44 19.75
CA SER A 154 2.50 -3.55 19.21
C SER A 154 1.90 -2.47 18.29
N MET A 155 0.95 -2.87 17.44
CA MET A 155 0.23 -1.94 16.56
C MET A 155 -0.65 -0.96 17.34
N TYR A 156 -1.33 -1.42 18.40
CA TYR A 156 -2.17 -0.55 19.24
C TYR A 156 -1.34 0.51 19.93
N GLU A 157 -0.18 0.15 20.47
CA GLU A 157 0.75 1.11 21.09
C GLU A 157 1.20 2.18 20.11
N GLU A 158 1.46 1.81 18.85
CA GLU A 158 1.85 2.75 17.83
C GLU A 158 0.72 3.70 17.43
N TYR A 159 -0.50 3.19 17.29
CA TYR A 159 -1.69 4.01 17.07
C TYR A 159 -1.96 4.96 18.24
N VAL A 160 -1.86 4.49 19.49
CA VAL A 160 -1.99 5.32 20.68
C VAL A 160 -0.94 6.44 20.68
N ARG A 161 0.32 6.12 20.36
CA ARG A 161 1.42 7.10 20.29
C ARG A 161 1.15 8.17 19.25
N ARG A 162 0.69 7.78 18.05
CA ARG A 162 0.39 8.69 16.94
C ARG A 162 -0.83 9.57 17.24
N SER A 163 -1.91 8.95 17.74
CA SER A 163 -3.24 9.54 17.73
C SER A 163 -3.63 10.18 19.07
N GLY A 164 -2.96 9.81 20.17
CA GLY A 164 -3.34 10.22 21.52
C GLY A 164 -4.63 9.60 22.06
N ASN A 165 -5.23 8.62 21.36
CA ASN A 165 -6.42 7.92 21.83
C ASN A 165 -6.05 6.87 22.88
N THR A 166 -7.04 6.37 23.63
CA THR A 166 -6.80 5.27 24.58
C THR A 166 -6.65 3.93 23.85
N ILE A 167 -5.94 3.00 24.49
CA ILE A 167 -5.73 1.66 23.94
C ILE A 167 -7.05 0.91 23.76
N GLU A 168 -8.02 1.14 24.64
CA GLU A 168 -9.36 0.54 24.56
C GLU A 168 -10.07 1.00 23.28
N GLN A 169 -10.06 2.31 23.02
CA GLN A 169 -10.72 2.87 21.83
C GLN A 169 -10.05 2.37 20.53
N VAL A 170 -8.73 2.34 20.50
CA VAL A 170 -7.96 1.81 19.36
C VAL A 170 -8.26 0.32 19.14
N SER A 171 -8.28 -0.47 20.22
CA SER A 171 -8.60 -1.90 20.17
C SER A 171 -10.01 -2.15 19.64
N GLU A 172 -11.00 -1.36 20.06
CA GLU A 172 -12.37 -1.42 19.56
C GLU A 172 -12.44 -1.11 18.05
N TRP A 173 -11.78 -0.04 17.60
CA TRP A 173 -11.74 0.29 16.17
C TRP A 173 -11.04 -0.77 15.34
N CYS A 174 -9.95 -1.35 15.85
CA CYS A 174 -9.26 -2.44 15.18
C CYS A 174 -10.14 -3.71 15.11
N ALA A 175 -10.85 -4.04 16.19
CA ALA A 175 -11.79 -5.16 16.20
C ALA A 175 -12.95 -4.97 15.20
N ALA A 176 -13.37 -3.71 15.00
CA ALA A 176 -14.44 -3.35 14.07
C ALA A 176 -14.01 -3.21 12.61
N GLU A 177 -12.71 -3.34 12.27
CA GLU A 177 -12.17 -3.01 10.95
C GLU A 177 -12.64 -1.61 10.50
N THR A 178 -12.12 -0.58 11.15
CA THR A 178 -12.62 0.79 11.00
C THR A 178 -11.95 1.50 9.84
N TRP A 179 -12.78 2.08 8.97
CA TRP A 179 -12.38 2.91 7.85
C TRP A 179 -12.71 4.38 8.15
N PHE A 180 -11.68 5.19 8.38
CA PHE A 180 -11.83 6.63 8.61
C PHE A 180 -11.78 7.38 7.28
N THR A 181 -12.68 8.37 7.14
CA THR A 181 -12.53 9.47 6.19
C THR A 181 -11.34 10.37 6.57
N ALA A 182 -10.93 11.26 5.67
CA ALA A 182 -9.86 12.22 5.96
C ALA A 182 -10.19 13.10 7.17
N ASP A 183 -11.42 13.61 7.28
CA ASP A 183 -11.88 14.40 8.42
C ASP A 183 -11.84 13.61 9.74
N GLU A 184 -12.30 12.35 9.72
CA GLU A 184 -12.27 11.50 10.90
C GLU A 184 -10.84 11.12 11.30
N ALA A 185 -9.96 10.85 10.34
CA ALA A 185 -8.57 10.52 10.60
C ALA A 185 -7.82 11.72 11.24
N VAL A 186 -8.06 12.94 10.75
CA VAL A 186 -7.52 14.16 11.35
C VAL A 186 -8.10 14.40 12.74
N LYS A 187 -9.44 14.32 12.87
CA LYS A 187 -10.13 14.49 14.15
C LYS A 187 -9.63 13.53 15.23
N ASN A 188 -9.34 12.29 14.85
CA ASN A 188 -8.87 11.25 15.78
C ASN A 188 -7.34 11.19 15.87
N GLY A 189 -6.58 12.10 15.26
CA GLY A 189 -5.12 12.19 15.41
C GLY A 189 -4.31 11.20 14.57
N PHE A 190 -4.92 10.46 13.66
CA PHE A 190 -4.18 9.58 12.74
C PHE A 190 -3.49 10.36 11.61
N ALA A 191 -4.06 11.49 11.20
CA ALA A 191 -3.52 12.41 10.20
C ALA A 191 -3.40 13.84 10.75
N ASP A 192 -2.48 14.63 10.20
CA ASP A 192 -2.23 16.01 10.61
C ASP A 192 -3.07 17.02 9.83
N SER A 193 -3.30 16.79 8.53
CA SER A 193 -4.06 17.72 7.71
C SER A 193 -4.72 17.07 6.49
N ILE A 194 -5.72 17.77 5.95
CA ILE A 194 -6.34 17.46 4.66
C ILE A 194 -5.75 18.39 3.61
N ILE A 195 -5.22 17.82 2.54
CA ILE A 195 -4.66 18.56 1.41
C ILE A 195 -5.52 18.42 0.16
N GLU A 196 -5.54 19.46 -0.66
CA GLU A 196 -6.08 19.37 -2.02
C GLU A 196 -5.06 18.64 -2.91
N ALA A 197 -5.52 17.63 -3.65
CA ALA A 197 -4.67 16.92 -4.59
C ALA A 197 -4.19 17.90 -5.68
N PRO A 198 -2.87 18.03 -5.93
CA PRO A 198 -2.39 18.77 -7.08
C PRO A 198 -2.96 18.12 -8.35
N ALA A 199 -3.63 18.90 -9.19
CA ALA A 199 -4.27 18.43 -10.43
C ALA A 199 -3.32 17.65 -11.38
N ALA A 200 -2.00 17.74 -11.18
CA ALA A 200 -0.98 17.13 -12.02
C ALA A 200 -0.67 15.64 -11.72
N ASN A 201 -1.04 15.10 -10.54
CA ASN A 201 -0.61 13.75 -10.11
C ASN A 201 -1.74 12.71 -10.05
N ALA A 202 -2.95 13.03 -10.56
CA ALA A 202 -4.11 12.14 -10.63
C ALA A 202 -3.95 10.93 -11.59
N ARG A 203 -2.73 10.46 -11.84
CA ARG A 203 -2.42 9.39 -12.82
C ARG A 203 -2.20 8.01 -12.23
N ALA A 204 -2.09 7.85 -10.92
CA ALA A 204 -1.94 6.53 -10.33
C ALA A 204 -3.26 6.03 -9.73
N SER A 205 -4.21 5.74 -10.62
CA SER A 205 -5.41 4.96 -10.32
C SER A 205 -5.01 3.49 -10.11
N ALA A 206 -4.31 3.20 -9.02
CA ALA A 206 -4.22 1.83 -8.54
C ALA A 206 -5.61 1.46 -8.00
N LYS A 207 -6.45 0.90 -8.88
CA LYS A 207 -7.68 0.22 -8.47
C LYS A 207 -7.28 -1.08 -7.81
N TRP A 208 -7.71 -1.23 -6.58
CA TRP A 208 -7.40 -2.39 -5.77
C TRP A 208 -8.69 -3.10 -5.42
N ASN A 209 -8.71 -4.41 -5.64
CA ASN A 209 -9.74 -5.26 -5.11
C ASN A 209 -9.51 -5.42 -3.60
N LEU A 210 -10.28 -4.66 -2.81
CA LEU A 210 -10.24 -4.69 -1.34
C LEU A 210 -11.22 -5.71 -0.74
N SER A 211 -11.71 -6.67 -1.53
CA SER A 211 -12.73 -7.63 -1.07
C SER A 211 -12.26 -8.55 0.07
N ALA A 212 -10.96 -8.59 0.34
CA ALA A 212 -10.39 -9.23 1.52
C ALA A 212 -10.82 -8.58 2.84
N TYR A 213 -11.20 -7.30 2.82
CA TYR A 213 -11.65 -6.54 3.98
C TYR A 213 -13.19 -6.53 4.06
N ALA A 214 -13.74 -6.79 5.24
CA ALA A 214 -15.17 -6.99 5.44
C ALA A 214 -15.98 -5.70 5.30
N ASN A 215 -15.41 -4.57 5.70
CA ASN A 215 -16.04 -3.26 5.79
C ASN A 215 -15.46 -2.25 4.78
N ALA A 216 -14.72 -2.72 3.77
CA ALA A 216 -14.16 -1.84 2.75
C ALA A 216 -15.24 -0.99 2.05
N PRO A 217 -15.03 0.33 1.91
CA PRO A 217 -15.90 1.20 1.13
C PRO A 217 -16.05 0.65 -0.29
N ARG A 218 -17.29 0.55 -0.79
CA ARG A 218 -17.52 0.20 -2.19
C ARG A 218 -16.95 1.30 -3.08
N GLN A 219 -15.98 0.97 -3.91
CA GLN A 219 -15.60 1.86 -5.01
C GLN A 219 -16.76 1.92 -6.00
N SER A 220 -17.12 3.11 -6.48
CA SER A 220 -18.11 3.22 -7.56
C SER A 220 -17.56 2.49 -8.79
N GLU A 221 -18.35 1.56 -9.33
CA GLU A 221 -18.05 0.99 -10.63
C GLU A 221 -18.05 2.13 -11.66
N PRO A 222 -17.01 2.26 -12.51
CA PRO A 222 -17.11 3.13 -13.66
C PRO A 222 -18.32 2.71 -14.50
N PRO A 223 -18.96 3.62 -15.25
CA PRO A 223 -19.92 3.21 -16.25
C PRO A 223 -19.28 2.13 -17.12
N GLU A 224 -20.00 1.02 -17.29
CA GLU A 224 -19.60 -0.13 -18.08
C GLU A 224 -19.03 0.39 -19.40
N GLN A 225 -17.71 0.25 -19.59
CA GLN A 225 -17.13 0.57 -20.87
C GLN A 225 -17.76 -0.39 -21.87
N PRO A 226 -18.40 0.09 -22.94
CA PRO A 226 -19.02 -0.81 -23.90
C PRO A 226 -17.95 -1.82 -24.34
N GLU A 227 -18.26 -3.10 -24.19
CA GLU A 227 -17.37 -4.17 -24.63
C GLU A 227 -16.91 -3.84 -26.05
N GLU A 228 -15.60 -3.69 -26.27
CA GLU A 228 -15.02 -3.56 -27.60
C GLU A 228 -15.22 -4.91 -28.34
N THR A 229 -16.43 -5.15 -28.79
CA THR A 229 -16.83 -6.26 -29.68
C THR A 229 -16.74 -5.84 -31.15
N SER A 230 -15.80 -4.96 -31.48
CA SER A 230 -15.36 -4.84 -32.86
C SER A 230 -13.84 -4.78 -32.89
N ILE A 231 -13.24 -5.87 -33.37
CA ILE A 231 -11.97 -5.82 -34.06
C ILE A 231 -12.21 -4.88 -35.23
N THR A 232 -11.98 -3.58 -35.04
CA THR A 232 -12.02 -2.64 -36.14
C THR A 232 -10.96 -3.06 -37.15
N ASP A 233 -11.25 -2.94 -38.44
CA ASP A 233 -10.30 -3.25 -39.51
C ASP A 233 -8.96 -2.53 -39.32
N ASP A 234 -8.99 -1.38 -38.63
CA ASP A 234 -7.82 -0.60 -38.26
C ASP A 234 -6.92 -1.31 -37.23
N HIS A 235 -7.50 -2.03 -36.26
CA HIS A 235 -6.73 -2.87 -35.33
C HIS A 235 -6.08 -4.06 -36.06
N ARG A 236 -6.81 -4.68 -37.00
CA ARG A 236 -6.27 -5.78 -37.82
C ARG A 236 -5.14 -5.29 -38.74
N ALA A 237 -5.32 -4.13 -39.37
CA ALA A 237 -4.32 -3.53 -40.26
C ALA A 237 -3.02 -3.18 -39.52
N ARG A 238 -3.13 -2.64 -38.29
CA ARG A 238 -1.97 -2.33 -37.44
C ARG A 238 -1.20 -3.58 -37.00
N GLN A 239 -1.90 -4.68 -36.68
CA GLN A 239 -1.28 -5.96 -36.34
C GLN A 239 -0.59 -6.60 -37.57
N GLN A 240 -1.21 -6.52 -38.75
CA GLN A 240 -0.61 -7.01 -39.99
C GLN A 240 0.62 -6.20 -40.41
N GLN A 241 0.61 -4.87 -40.22
CA GLN A 241 1.80 -4.04 -40.44
C GLN A 241 2.94 -4.38 -39.47
N ARG A 242 2.63 -4.69 -38.20
CA ARG A 242 3.62 -5.15 -37.22
C ARG A 242 4.25 -6.48 -37.61
N ILE A 243 3.43 -7.45 -38.03
CA ILE A 243 3.92 -8.76 -38.50
C ILE A 243 4.74 -8.61 -39.80
N GLY A 244 4.32 -7.71 -40.70
CA GLY A 244 5.06 -7.37 -41.91
C GLY A 244 6.41 -6.69 -41.66
N MET A 245 6.51 -5.86 -40.61
CA MET A 245 7.80 -5.29 -40.20
C MET A 245 8.71 -6.32 -39.53
N LEU A 246 8.16 -7.21 -38.69
CA LEU A 246 8.92 -8.25 -38.00
C LEU A 246 9.47 -9.31 -38.95
N SER A 247 8.71 -9.69 -39.99
CA SER A 247 9.16 -10.62 -41.02
C SER A 247 10.29 -10.06 -41.91
N ARG A 248 10.47 -8.74 -41.96
CA ARG A 248 11.59 -8.08 -42.65
C ARG A 248 12.85 -7.92 -41.79
N LEU A 249 12.76 -8.24 -40.49
CA LEU A 249 13.86 -8.16 -39.53
C LEU A 249 14.54 -9.52 -39.28
N GLN A 250 14.12 -10.58 -39.97
CA GLN A 250 14.90 -11.82 -40.06
C GLN A 250 15.84 -11.75 -41.28
N ILE A 251 17.12 -11.71 -40.96
CA ILE A 251 18.26 -11.47 -41.85
C ILE A 251 18.50 -12.66 -42.80
N SER A 252 18.54 -12.36 -44.09
CA SER A 252 19.75 -12.46 -44.91
C SER A 252 19.80 -11.29 -45.89
#